data_AF-A0A7S2SI54-F1
#
_entry.id   AF-A0A7S2SI54-F1
#
_cell.length_a   1.000
_cell.length_b   1.000
_cell.length_c   1.000
_cell.angle_alpha   90.00
_cell.angle_beta   90.00
_cell.angle_gamma   90.00
#
_symmetry.space_group_name_H-M   'P 1'
#
loop_
_entity.id
_entity.type
_entity.pdbx_description
1 polymer ?
#
loop_
_entity_poly.entity_id
_entity_poly.type
_entity_poly.pdbx_seq_one_letter_code
_entity_poly.pdbx_strand_id
1 'polypeptide(L)'
;HPYLTVTMGTFGAAQVPVMFCAAGVGMVSAASVATTLITQFHADAVIFTGVAGGLKDDLKIGDIVIAKDVVNYDMDCTNFFLPWNPEYRHKRGEFPFTGLREFHSDPKLVELALSAPHPAEMGDVSLRCGRIVTGSEFVT
;
A
#
# COMPACT_ATOMS: atom_id res chain seq x y z
N HIS A 1 2.70 -20.42 4.52
CA HIS A 1 2.37 -20.32 3.08
C HIS A 1 3.46 -21.06 2.30
N PRO A 2 3.15 -22.13 1.54
CA PRO A 2 4.17 -23.04 0.99
C PRO A 2 5.16 -22.39 0.01
N TYR A 3 4.86 -21.18 -0.48
CA TYR A 3 5.70 -20.41 -1.41
C TYR A 3 6.25 -19.09 -0.85
N LEU A 4 6.03 -18.80 0.44
CA LEU A 4 6.58 -17.57 1.04
C LEU A 4 7.96 -17.85 1.63
N THR A 5 8.99 -17.28 1.02
CA THR A 5 10.33 -17.21 1.62
C THR A 5 10.47 -15.89 2.36
N VAL A 6 10.71 -15.97 3.67
CA VAL A 6 11.02 -14.81 4.51
C VAL A 6 12.49 -14.84 4.87
N THR A 7 13.22 -13.80 4.50
CA THR A 7 14.60 -13.57 4.92
C THR A 7 14.60 -12.66 6.14
N MET A 8 15.20 -13.10 7.23
CA MET A 8 15.30 -12.34 8.48
C MET A 8 16.74 -11.84 8.68
N GLY A 9 16.88 -10.67 9.27
CA GLY A 9 18.18 -10.08 9.58
C GLY A 9 18.08 -8.89 10.52
N THR A 10 19.16 -8.13 10.64
CA THR A 10 19.22 -6.88 11.39
C THR A 10 19.64 -5.74 10.47
N PHE A 11 19.15 -4.53 10.72
CA PHE A 11 19.44 -3.34 9.91
C PHE A 11 19.92 -2.15 10.77
N GLY A 12 20.86 -1.39 10.23
CA GLY A 12 21.40 -0.18 10.82
C GLY A 12 22.31 -0.40 12.04
N ALA A 13 22.88 0.70 12.55
CA ALA A 13 23.77 0.67 13.72
C ALA A 13 23.06 0.16 14.98
N ALA A 14 21.76 0.39 15.09
CA ALA A 14 20.92 -0.08 16.20
C ALA A 14 20.53 -1.57 16.10
N GLN A 15 20.94 -2.26 15.03
CA GLN A 15 20.66 -3.70 14.82
C GLN A 15 19.17 -4.05 14.93
N VAL A 16 18.32 -3.23 14.31
CA VAL A 16 16.87 -3.42 14.34
C VAL A 16 16.50 -4.71 13.60
N PRO A 17 15.74 -5.65 14.18
CA PRO A 17 15.28 -6.84 13.48
C PRO A 17 14.41 -6.46 12.28
N VAL A 18 14.71 -7.05 11.12
CA VAL A 18 13.99 -6.80 9.87
C VAL A 18 13.70 -8.11 9.14
N MET A 19 12.63 -8.10 8.36
CA MET A 19 12.20 -9.22 7.54
C MET A 19 11.90 -8.74 6.12
N PHE A 20 12.37 -9.49 5.13
CA PHE A 20 12.14 -9.21 3.72
C PHE A 20 11.52 -10.42 3.06
N CYS A 21 10.50 -10.19 2.23
CA CYS A 21 9.89 -11.21 1.40
C CYS A 21 9.27 -10.57 0.16
N ALA A 22 9.08 -11.38 -0.88
CA ALA A 22 8.33 -10.94 -2.05
C ALA A 22 6.83 -11.11 -1.79
N ALA A 23 6.07 -10.03 -1.95
CA ALA A 23 4.61 -10.05 -1.82
C ALA A 23 3.92 -10.81 -2.97
N GLY A 24 4.61 -11.03 -4.10
CA GLY A 24 4.03 -11.56 -5.33
C GLY A 24 3.20 -10.53 -6.09
N VAL A 25 2.40 -11.01 -7.05
CA VAL A 25 1.56 -10.17 -7.91
C VAL A 25 0.10 -10.25 -7.44
N GLY A 26 -0.55 -9.08 -7.39
CA GLY A 26 -1.98 -8.96 -7.08
C GLY A 26 -2.32 -8.87 -5.59
N MET A 27 -3.50 -8.34 -5.31
CA MET A 27 -3.94 -8.02 -3.95
C MET A 27 -4.09 -9.24 -3.05
N VAL A 28 -4.52 -10.39 -3.59
CA VAL A 28 -4.67 -11.64 -2.81
C VAL A 28 -3.31 -12.12 -2.28
N SER A 29 -2.28 -12.09 -3.13
CA SER A 29 -0.92 -12.47 -2.74
C SER A 29 -0.38 -11.50 -1.69
N ALA A 30 -0.49 -10.19 -1.92
CA ALA A 30 -0.05 -9.18 -0.98
C ALA A 30 -0.76 -9.28 0.38
N ALA A 31 -2.08 -9.49 0.39
CA ALA A 31 -2.86 -9.66 1.62
C ALA A 31 -2.46 -10.93 2.38
N SER A 32 -2.25 -12.04 1.68
CA SER A 32 -1.79 -13.31 2.27
C SER A 32 -0.41 -13.16 2.93
N VAL A 33 0.53 -12.48 2.26
CA VAL A 33 1.86 -12.20 2.80
C VAL A 33 1.78 -11.27 4.01
N ALA A 34 1.10 -10.12 3.90
CA ALA A 34 0.95 -9.19 5.02
C ALA A 34 0.31 -9.86 6.25
N THR A 35 -0.75 -10.64 6.04
CA THR A 35 -1.41 -11.41 7.11
C THR A 35 -0.43 -12.39 7.75
N THR A 36 0.38 -13.09 6.96
CA THR A 36 1.39 -14.04 7.47
C THR A 36 2.46 -13.32 8.29
N LEU A 37 3.00 -12.20 7.81
CA LEU A 37 4.00 -11.40 8.53
C LEU A 37 3.47 -10.90 9.88
N ILE A 38 2.21 -10.46 9.92
CA ILE A 38 1.59 -9.95 11.16
C ILE A 38 1.27 -11.08 12.13
N THR A 39 0.64 -12.16 11.65
CA THR A 39 0.07 -13.19 12.54
C THR A 39 1.05 -14.28 12.95
N GLN A 40 2.03 -14.61 12.10
CA GLN A 40 2.98 -15.70 12.34
C GLN A 40 4.37 -15.20 12.72
N PHE A 41 4.78 -14.06 12.17
CA PHE A 41 6.09 -13.46 12.45
C PHE A 41 6.01 -12.26 13.40
N HIS A 42 4.79 -11.87 13.81
CA HIS A 42 4.55 -10.78 14.76
C HIS A 42 5.22 -9.46 14.34
N ALA A 43 5.20 -9.15 13.05
CA ALA A 43 5.76 -7.90 12.53
C ALA A 43 5.06 -6.68 13.18
N ASP A 44 5.84 -5.78 13.77
CA ASP A 44 5.34 -4.53 14.38
C ASP A 44 4.86 -3.52 13.33
N ALA A 45 5.46 -3.55 12.14
CA ALA A 45 5.14 -2.69 11.02
C ALA A 45 5.36 -3.42 9.69
N VAL A 46 4.56 -3.08 8.68
CA VAL A 46 4.70 -3.59 7.32
C VAL A 46 4.96 -2.41 6.38
N ILE A 47 6.11 -2.43 5.72
CA ILE A 47 6.46 -1.48 4.67
C ILE A 47 6.35 -2.21 3.33
N PHE A 48 5.49 -1.71 2.45
CA PHE A 48 5.38 -2.21 1.09
C PHE A 48 6.08 -1.25 0.14
N THR A 49 6.93 -1.77 -0.74
CA THR A 49 7.58 -1.01 -1.80
C THR A 49 7.37 -1.71 -3.14
N GLY A 50 7.28 -0.93 -4.21
CA GLY A 50 7.02 -1.44 -5.54
C GLY A 50 7.05 -0.33 -6.58
N VAL A 51 6.80 -0.70 -7.83
CA VAL A 51 6.68 0.23 -8.96
C VAL A 51 5.20 0.40 -9.33
N ALA A 52 4.84 1.60 -9.82
CA ALA A 52 3.47 1.92 -10.21
C ALA A 52 3.46 2.88 -11.42
N GLY A 53 2.36 2.89 -12.16
CA GLY A 53 2.08 3.90 -13.18
C GLY A 53 1.60 5.21 -12.57
N GLY A 54 2.08 6.34 -13.09
CA GLY A 54 1.62 7.67 -12.68
C GLY A 54 0.32 8.04 -13.37
N LEU A 55 -0.69 8.46 -12.59
CA LEU A 55 -1.98 8.94 -13.11
C LEU A 55 -2.08 10.46 -13.24
N LYS A 56 -1.13 11.19 -12.66
CA LYS A 56 -1.08 12.66 -12.75
C LYS A 56 -0.03 13.08 -13.77
N ASP A 57 -0.37 14.09 -14.56
CA ASP A 57 0.50 14.64 -15.61
C ASP A 57 1.82 15.22 -15.09
N ASP A 58 1.88 15.56 -13.80
CA ASP A 58 3.05 16.15 -13.15
C ASP A 58 3.99 15.12 -12.51
N LEU A 59 3.68 13.81 -12.60
CA LEU A 59 4.54 12.72 -12.16
C LEU A 59 5.53 12.33 -13.27
N LYS A 60 6.80 12.18 -12.89
CA LYS A 60 7.89 11.78 -13.77
C LYS A 60 8.36 10.36 -13.45
N ILE A 61 8.98 9.71 -14.44
CA ILE A 61 9.67 8.44 -14.22
C ILE A 61 10.74 8.64 -13.15
N GLY A 62 10.73 7.78 -12.12
CA GLY A 62 11.65 7.85 -10.99
C GLY A 62 11.11 8.61 -9.77
N ASP A 63 9.99 9.34 -9.89
CA ASP A 63 9.35 9.96 -8.74
C ASP A 63 8.92 8.91 -7.70
N ILE A 64 9.10 9.25 -6.43
CA ILE A 64 8.70 8.40 -5.31
C ILE A 64 7.41 8.95 -4.72
N VAL A 65 6.40 8.08 -4.62
CA VAL A 65 5.13 8.40 -4.00
C VAL A 65 4.99 7.64 -2.69
N ILE A 66 4.94 8.36 -1.59
CA ILE A 66 4.53 7.85 -0.28
C ILE A 66 3.01 7.84 -0.24
N ALA A 67 2.44 6.67 0.03
CA ALA A 67 0.99 6.54 0.17
C ALA A 67 0.51 7.31 1.41
N LYS A 68 -0.40 8.27 1.22
CA LYS A 68 -1.21 8.85 2.30
C LYS A 68 -2.32 7.89 2.68
N ASP A 69 -2.96 7.35 1.65
CA ASP A 69 -4.01 6.36 1.72
C ASP A 69 -3.99 5.52 0.44
N VAL A 70 -4.58 4.33 0.54
CA VAL A 70 -4.78 3.41 -0.57
C VAL A 70 -6.26 3.15 -0.75
N VAL A 71 -6.74 3.17 -2.00
CA VAL A 71 -8.12 2.83 -2.36
C VAL A 71 -8.11 1.71 -3.39
N ASN A 72 -8.93 0.68 -3.22
CA ASN A 72 -9.14 -0.34 -4.25
C ASN A 72 -10.05 0.24 -5.34
N TYR A 73 -9.55 0.51 -6.55
CA TYR A 73 -10.36 1.13 -7.61
C TYR A 73 -11.27 0.13 -8.33
N ASP A 74 -11.00 -1.16 -8.22
CA ASP A 74 -11.80 -2.24 -8.83
C ASP A 74 -12.95 -2.71 -7.94
N MET A 75 -12.98 -2.29 -6.67
CA MET A 75 -14.12 -2.54 -5.79
C MET A 75 -15.29 -1.65 -6.20
N ASP A 76 -16.22 -2.18 -6.97
CA ASP A 76 -17.41 -1.45 -7.43
C ASP A 76 -18.70 -2.10 -6.90
N CYS A 77 -19.27 -1.45 -5.89
CA CYS A 77 -20.58 -1.79 -5.33
C CYS A 77 -21.59 -0.65 -5.55
N THR A 78 -21.38 0.26 -6.50
CA THR A 78 -22.29 1.44 -6.68
C THR A 78 -23.71 1.03 -7.06
N ASN A 79 -23.88 -0.14 -7.66
CA ASN A 79 -25.18 -0.72 -8.03
C ASN A 79 -25.78 -1.61 -6.93
N PHE A 80 -25.12 -1.74 -5.78
CA PHE A 80 -25.63 -2.46 -4.63
C PHE A 80 -26.54 -1.55 -3.79
N PHE A 81 -27.74 -2.02 -3.46
CA PHE A 81 -28.72 -1.24 -2.69
C PHE A 81 -28.92 -1.83 -1.30
N LEU A 82 -29.00 -0.97 -0.29
CA LEU A 82 -29.27 -1.35 1.09
C LEU A 82 -30.78 -1.22 1.38
N PRO A 83 -31.53 -2.33 1.61
CA PRO A 83 -32.97 -2.27 1.85
C PRO A 83 -33.36 -1.41 3.06
N TRP A 84 -32.50 -1.39 4.08
CA TRP A 84 -32.69 -0.61 5.31
C TRP A 84 -32.18 0.84 5.21
N ASN A 85 -31.50 1.22 4.13
CA ASN A 85 -31.05 2.59 3.89
C ASN A 85 -31.09 2.91 2.37
N PRO A 86 -32.29 3.11 1.81
CA PRO A 86 -32.49 3.22 0.36
C PRO A 86 -31.92 4.51 -0.25
N GLU A 87 -31.56 5.50 0.56
CA GLU A 87 -30.92 6.74 0.10
C GLU A 87 -29.40 6.60 -0.01
N TYR A 88 -28.81 5.63 0.70
CA TYR A 88 -27.38 5.39 0.64
C TYR A 88 -26.94 4.92 -0.74
N ARG A 89 -25.82 5.47 -1.23
CA ARG A 89 -25.16 5.05 -2.47
C ARG A 89 -23.71 4.78 -2.15
N HIS A 90 -23.27 3.55 -2.42
CA HIS A 90 -21.86 3.20 -2.28
C HIS A 90 -21.02 4.05 -3.24
N LYS A 91 -19.84 4.44 -2.79
CA LYS A 91 -18.82 5.05 -3.65
C LYS A 91 -17.95 3.97 -4.27
N ARG A 92 -17.41 4.21 -5.46
CA ARG A 92 -16.39 3.33 -6.03
C ARG A 92 -15.18 3.26 -5.09
N GLY A 93 -14.72 2.04 -4.86
CA GLY A 93 -13.68 1.66 -3.91
C GLY A 93 -14.15 1.42 -2.48
N GLU A 94 -15.44 1.57 -2.21
CA GLU A 94 -16.02 1.31 -0.90
C GLU A 94 -16.35 -0.19 -0.72
N PHE A 95 -15.97 -0.73 0.42
CA PHE A 95 -16.31 -2.09 0.81
C PHE A 95 -17.72 -2.09 1.43
N PRO A 96 -18.69 -2.82 0.84
CA PRO A 96 -20.07 -2.76 1.30
C PRO A 96 -20.19 -3.19 2.76
N PHE A 97 -21.09 -2.55 3.49
CA PHE A 97 -21.37 -2.78 4.92
C PHE A 97 -20.26 -2.42 5.92
N THR A 98 -19.11 -1.92 5.45
CA THR A 98 -17.99 -1.59 6.35
C THR A 98 -17.82 -0.09 6.59
N GLY A 99 -18.34 0.75 5.68
CA GLY A 99 -18.05 2.18 5.65
C GLY A 99 -16.58 2.50 5.30
N LEU A 100 -15.78 1.48 4.95
CA LEU A 100 -14.37 1.60 4.64
C LEU A 100 -14.16 1.76 3.14
N ARG A 101 -13.31 2.69 2.76
CA ARG A 101 -12.92 2.95 1.37
C ARG A 101 -11.43 3.26 1.29
N GLU A 102 -10.98 4.16 2.14
CA GLU A 102 -9.57 4.51 2.29
C GLU A 102 -8.90 3.68 3.37
N PHE A 103 -7.79 3.04 3.03
CA PHE A 103 -6.85 2.48 3.99
C PHE A 103 -5.73 3.49 4.22
N HIS A 104 -5.75 4.16 5.37
CA HIS A 104 -4.76 5.17 5.72
C HIS A 104 -3.43 4.54 6.13
N SER A 105 -2.33 5.11 5.64
CA SER A 105 -0.99 4.78 6.10
C SER A 105 -0.75 5.36 7.49
N ASP A 106 0.10 4.70 8.29
CA ASP A 106 0.46 5.19 9.62
C ASP A 106 1.13 6.58 9.52
N PRO A 107 0.60 7.62 10.20
CA PRO A 107 1.12 8.98 10.08
C PRO A 107 2.60 9.12 10.45
N LYS A 108 3.08 8.35 11.44
CA LYS A 108 4.49 8.41 11.86
C LYS A 108 5.40 7.79 10.81
N LEU A 109 4.99 6.67 10.20
CA LEU A 109 5.74 6.05 9.10
C LEU A 109 5.77 6.95 7.86
N VAL A 110 4.66 7.64 7.56
CA VAL A 110 4.61 8.64 6.48
C VAL A 110 5.57 9.80 6.76
N GLU A 111 5.55 10.35 7.96
CA GLU A 111 6.45 11.44 8.35
C GLU A 111 7.93 11.00 8.28
N LEU A 112 8.26 9.83 8.81
CA LEU A 112 9.61 9.26 8.74
C LEU A 112 10.05 9.07 7.29
N ALA A 113 9.20 8.52 6.42
CA ALA A 113 9.51 8.35 5.01
C ALA A 113 9.71 9.68 4.27
N LEU A 114 8.95 10.72 4.63
CA LEU A 114 9.10 12.07 4.06
C LEU A 114 10.36 12.80 4.55
N SER A 115 10.81 12.51 5.77
CA SER A 115 12.01 13.10 6.36
C SER A 115 13.30 12.32 6.07
N ALA A 116 13.18 11.12 5.51
CA ALA A 116 14.32 10.24 5.26
C ALA A 116 15.29 10.87 4.24
N PRO A 117 16.60 10.86 4.49
CA PRO A 117 17.57 11.40 3.55
C PRO A 117 17.56 10.59 2.26
N HIS A 118 17.48 11.28 1.12
CA HIS A 118 17.61 10.65 -0.18
C HIS A 118 19.08 10.37 -0.48
N PRO A 119 19.44 9.16 -0.93
CA PRO A 119 20.78 8.88 -1.45
C PRO A 119 21.15 9.91 -2.52
N ALA A 120 22.36 10.46 -2.47
CA ALA A 120 22.85 11.39 -3.50
C ALA A 120 22.79 10.79 -4.92
N GLU A 121 22.84 9.45 -5.00
CA GLU A 121 22.74 8.66 -6.23
C GLU A 121 21.33 8.62 -6.84
N MET A 122 20.28 9.02 -6.10
CA MET A 122 18.92 9.09 -6.63
C MET A 122 18.73 10.22 -7.65
N GLY A 123 19.65 11.19 -7.75
CA GLY A 123 19.50 12.31 -8.69
C GLY A 123 18.33 13.22 -8.34
N ASP A 124 17.71 13.85 -9.35
CA ASP A 124 16.57 14.76 -9.20
C ASP A 124 15.25 13.98 -9.08
N VAL A 125 15.07 13.28 -7.96
CA VAL A 125 13.86 12.53 -7.62
C VAL A 125 12.93 13.42 -6.81
N SER A 126 11.68 13.60 -7.26
CA SER A 126 10.68 14.27 -6.45
C SER A 126 10.00 13.27 -5.51
N LEU A 127 9.95 13.63 -4.22
CA LEU A 127 9.21 12.90 -3.21
C LEU A 127 7.83 13.53 -3.04
N ARG A 128 6.78 12.71 -3.10
CA ARG A 128 5.40 13.17 -2.98
C ARG A 128 4.61 12.31 -2.02
N CYS A 129 3.70 12.93 -1.28
CA CYS A 129 2.70 12.21 -0.49
C CYS A 129 1.35 12.30 -1.20
N GLY A 130 0.71 11.15 -1.45
CA GLY A 130 -0.52 11.12 -2.24
C GLY A 130 -1.32 9.83 -2.09
N ARG A 131 -2.53 9.85 -2.66
CA ARG A 131 -3.37 8.65 -2.77
C ARG A 131 -2.79 7.69 -3.80
N ILE A 132 -2.68 6.42 -3.44
CA ILE A 132 -2.44 5.33 -4.38
C ILE A 132 -3.76 4.60 -4.61
N VAL A 133 -4.03 4.21 -5.86
CA VAL A 133 -5.14 3.32 -6.17
C VAL A 133 -4.60 1.96 -6.58
N THR A 134 -5.28 0.90 -6.15
CA THR A 134 -4.86 -0.50 -6.40
C THR A 134 -6.00 -1.30 -7.02
N GLY A 135 -5.65 -2.30 -7.83
CA GLY A 135 -6.59 -3.12 -8.58
C GLY A 135 -5.93 -4.42 -9.05
N SER A 136 -6.68 -5.21 -9.80
CA SER A 136 -6.23 -6.52 -10.33
C SER A 136 -5.80 -6.44 -11.80
N GLU A 137 -5.83 -5.25 -12.39
CA GLU A 137 -5.48 -5.02 -13.78
C GLU A 137 -4.19 -4.21 -13.92
N PHE A 138 -3.48 -4.42 -15.03
CA PHE A 138 -2.43 -3.52 -15.47
C PHE A 138 -3.06 -2.48 -16.41
N VAL A 139 -3.13 -1.23 -15.95
CA VAL A 139 -3.76 -0.12 -16.69
C VAL A 139 -2.74 0.49 -17.66
N THR A 140 -3.11 0.59 -18.94
CA THR A 140 -2.28 1.13 -20.03
C THR A 140 -2.94 2.31 -20.72
#